data_AF-A0A9N8QP27-F1
#
_entry.id   AF-A0A9N8QP27-F1
#
_cell.length_a   1.000
_cell.length_b   1.000
_cell.length_c   1.000
_cell.angle_alpha   90.00
_cell.angle_beta   90.00
_cell.angle_gamma   90.00
#
_symmetry.space_group_name_H-M   'P 1'
#
loop_
_entity.id
_entity.type
_entity.pdbx_description
1 polymer ?
#
loop_
_entity_poly.entity_id
_entity_poly.type
_entity_poly.pdbx_seq_one_letter_code
_entity_poly.pdbx_strand_id
1 'polypeptide(L)'
;MLSANSSTTTFAVDSPSSASPKTLITSKQEMPQVVSRVPPPPLSKNPGPIIATSRWRLFKYHILAAILRSFCAVAPVYAYHKAKYGFPESTRVQKTSFPSRDKNRNIKAYIFRPSKNNALYQARLKAGNGKIPVHINMHGSGFVLPVLGTDCDFCGRLAEELGIVVIDSDYRKGPVYPFPAALQDVEDAVRYAQAEPEFDATKISLGGFSAGGNVALSASCTLNHAARAARPPSSDEPAKSVITAVATLYPACDLTVPPWMRQPLPHSEYDCGIMLPRWAMRFFHGSYCQKREHYADWRASPIRADESLFPPHVFIACGTADKLYEGADKLNERLQSAGHPDVTLLSLQRMNHGWDKVTSLGKPGWEERIQAYKGFYDTIRRGLGDKTT
;
A
#
# COMPACT_ATOMS: atom_id res chain seq x y z
N MET A 1 4.31 -70.14 -32.91
CA MET A 1 4.10 -69.31 -31.70
C MET A 1 3.73 -67.91 -32.16
N LEU A 2 2.48 -67.69 -32.54
CA LEU A 2 1.42 -67.09 -31.71
C LEU A 2 1.77 -65.68 -31.18
N SER A 3 1.33 -64.70 -31.97
CA SER A 3 0.53 -63.51 -31.60
C SER A 3 1.02 -62.55 -30.50
N ALA A 4 1.20 -61.31 -30.94
CA ALA A 4 1.24 -60.10 -30.14
C ALA A 4 -0.03 -59.90 -29.29
N ASN A 5 0.10 -59.20 -28.17
CA ASN A 5 -0.91 -58.25 -27.71
C ASN A 5 -0.29 -57.13 -26.85
N SER A 6 -0.59 -55.91 -27.28
CA SER A 6 -0.34 -54.62 -26.65
C SER A 6 -1.32 -54.36 -25.50
N SER A 7 -0.90 -53.61 -24.47
CA SER A 7 -1.82 -53.02 -23.49
C SER A 7 -1.33 -51.64 -23.08
N THR A 8 -1.78 -50.64 -23.81
CA THR A 8 -1.73 -49.21 -23.51
C THR A 8 -2.88 -48.90 -22.55
N THR A 9 -2.59 -48.33 -21.37
CA THR A 9 -3.64 -47.88 -20.44
C THR A 9 -3.97 -46.42 -20.73
N THR A 10 -5.03 -46.20 -21.50
CA THR A 10 -5.74 -44.93 -21.66
C THR A 10 -6.71 -44.73 -20.51
N PHE A 11 -6.64 -43.60 -19.81
CA PHE A 11 -7.69 -43.17 -18.89
C PHE A 11 -8.82 -42.49 -19.66
N ALA A 12 -10.02 -43.03 -19.51
CA ALA A 12 -11.24 -42.59 -20.16
C ALA A 12 -11.76 -41.27 -19.57
N VAL A 13 -12.31 -40.45 -20.46
CA VAL A 13 -13.04 -39.22 -20.18
C VAL A 13 -14.50 -39.58 -20.02
N ASP A 14 -15.04 -39.47 -18.81
CA ASP A 14 -16.49 -39.56 -18.57
C ASP A 14 -17.14 -38.19 -18.76
N SER A 15 -18.10 -38.14 -19.68
CA SER A 15 -19.00 -37.01 -19.89
C SER A 15 -20.25 -37.15 -19.00
N PRO A 16 -20.75 -36.10 -18.34
CA PRO A 16 -22.10 -36.11 -17.81
C PRO A 16 -23.11 -35.55 -18.83
N SER A 17 -24.19 -36.33 -18.91
CA SER A 17 -25.46 -36.13 -19.59
C SER A 17 -26.15 -34.78 -19.37
N SER A 18 -26.91 -34.41 -20.39
CA SER A 18 -27.79 -33.26 -20.60
C SER A 18 -28.82 -32.99 -19.49
N ALA A 19 -28.87 -31.74 -19.04
CA ALA A 19 -30.06 -31.14 -18.43
C ALA A 19 -30.30 -29.73 -19.00
N SER A 20 -31.52 -29.49 -19.46
CA SER A 20 -31.99 -28.30 -20.19
C SER A 20 -31.85 -26.97 -19.42
N PRO A 21 -31.67 -25.83 -20.10
CA PRO A 21 -31.42 -24.55 -19.46
C PRO A 21 -32.70 -23.97 -18.84
N LYS A 22 -32.73 -23.83 -17.51
CA LYS A 22 -33.70 -22.99 -16.81
C LYS A 22 -33.26 -21.53 -16.93
N THR A 23 -34.13 -20.74 -17.53
CA THR A 23 -34.13 -19.29 -17.67
C THR A 23 -33.83 -18.61 -16.34
N LEU A 24 -32.65 -17.99 -16.21
CA LEU A 24 -32.33 -17.12 -15.08
C LEU A 24 -32.75 -15.69 -15.42
N ILE A 25 -33.80 -15.27 -14.73
CA ILE A 25 -34.44 -13.97 -14.78
C ILE A 25 -33.41 -12.88 -14.45
N THR A 26 -33.27 -11.93 -15.37
CA THR A 26 -32.59 -10.66 -15.15
C THR A 26 -33.32 -9.88 -14.06
N SER A 27 -32.75 -9.78 -12.86
CA SER A 27 -33.13 -8.76 -11.90
C SER A 27 -32.07 -7.67 -11.90
N LYS A 28 -32.45 -6.50 -12.43
CA LYS A 28 -31.74 -5.24 -12.20
C LYS A 28 -31.83 -4.97 -10.71
N GLN A 29 -30.74 -5.16 -9.97
CA GLN A 29 -30.66 -4.69 -8.60
C GLN A 29 -30.47 -3.17 -8.66
N GLU A 30 -31.55 -2.44 -8.40
CA GLU A 30 -31.52 -1.00 -8.23
C GLU A 30 -30.57 -0.63 -7.09
N MET A 31 -29.68 0.33 -7.36
CA MET A 31 -28.82 0.93 -6.35
C MET A 31 -29.68 1.58 -5.26
N PRO A 32 -29.43 1.32 -3.97
CA PRO A 32 -30.13 2.03 -2.92
C PRO A 32 -29.78 3.52 -2.95
N GLN A 33 -30.86 4.32 -2.92
CA GLN A 33 -30.90 5.78 -2.90
C GLN A 33 -29.90 6.38 -1.90
N VAL A 34 -29.24 7.46 -2.34
CA VAL A 34 -28.31 8.28 -1.56
C VAL A 34 -29.07 8.91 -0.40
N VAL A 35 -28.92 8.34 0.80
CA VAL A 35 -29.31 9.01 2.03
C VAL A 35 -28.41 10.24 2.17
N SER A 36 -29.00 11.44 2.18
CA SER A 36 -28.34 12.69 2.54
C SER A 36 -27.64 12.53 3.90
N ARG A 37 -26.33 12.28 3.90
CA ARG A 37 -25.53 12.14 5.13
C ARG A 37 -25.01 13.51 5.55
N VAL A 38 -25.29 13.84 6.81
CA VAL A 38 -24.70 14.98 7.53
C VAL A 38 -23.18 14.93 7.34
N PRO A 39 -22.51 16.05 7.02
CA PRO A 39 -21.05 16.08 6.87
C PRO A 39 -20.39 15.57 8.16
N PRO A 40 -19.33 14.76 8.06
CA PRO A 40 -18.66 14.24 9.25
C PRO A 40 -18.19 15.41 10.13
N PRO A 41 -18.32 15.30 11.47
CA PRO A 41 -17.95 16.38 12.36
C PRO A 41 -16.46 16.75 12.17
N PRO A 42 -16.11 18.03 12.31
CA PRO A 42 -14.73 18.47 12.14
C PRO A 42 -13.80 17.72 13.09
N LEU A 43 -12.68 17.22 12.55
CA LEU A 43 -11.69 16.49 13.33
C LEU A 43 -11.16 17.38 14.46
N SER A 44 -11.14 16.84 15.68
CA SER A 44 -10.59 17.52 16.86
C SER A 44 -9.20 18.11 16.54
N LYS A 45 -9.00 19.40 16.86
CA LYS A 45 -7.67 20.04 16.77
C LYS A 45 -6.70 19.50 17.84
N ASN A 46 -7.22 18.89 18.89
CA ASN A 46 -6.44 18.36 20.00
C ASN A 46 -6.17 16.86 19.78
N PRO A 47 -4.91 16.39 19.77
CA PRO A 47 -4.55 14.98 19.54
C PRO A 47 -4.92 14.04 20.72
N GLY A 48 -6.02 14.32 21.43
CA GLY A 48 -6.49 13.52 22.56
C GLY A 48 -5.45 13.38 23.68
N PRO A 49 -5.42 12.23 24.39
CA PRO A 49 -4.53 11.98 25.53
C PRO A 49 -3.09 11.63 25.11
N ILE A 50 -2.67 11.93 23.87
CA ILE A 50 -1.31 11.65 23.40
C ILE A 50 -0.32 12.60 24.07
N ILE A 51 0.51 12.05 24.95
CA ILE A 51 1.59 12.79 25.62
C ILE A 51 2.87 12.64 24.80
N ALA A 52 3.64 13.72 24.67
CA ALA A 52 4.97 13.69 24.05
C ALA A 52 5.85 12.56 24.62
N THR A 53 6.77 12.05 23.80
CA THR A 53 7.69 11.00 24.23
C THR A 53 8.75 11.61 25.14
N SER A 54 8.75 11.24 26.43
CA SER A 54 9.79 11.71 27.37
C SER A 54 11.18 11.20 26.96
N ARG A 55 12.24 11.92 27.36
CA ARG A 55 13.63 11.51 27.07
C ARG A 55 13.92 10.08 27.49
N TRP A 56 13.43 9.67 28.66
CA TRP A 56 13.56 8.29 29.16
C TRP A 56 12.82 7.27 28.28
N ARG A 57 11.61 7.60 27.81
CA ARG A 57 10.85 6.74 26.91
C ARG A 57 11.54 6.63 25.55
N LEU A 58 12.06 7.74 25.02
CA LEU A 58 12.80 7.75 23.76
C LEU A 58 14.07 6.88 23.87
N PHE A 59 14.81 7.00 24.97
CA PHE A 59 15.97 6.13 25.25
C PHE A 59 15.57 4.64 25.20
N LYS A 60 14.48 4.25 25.87
CA LYS A 60 13.94 2.88 25.79
C LYS A 60 13.56 2.47 24.36
N TYR A 61 13.01 3.39 23.57
CA TYR A 61 12.67 3.14 22.17
C TYR A 61 13.91 2.90 21.32
N HIS A 62 15.00 3.64 21.55
CA HIS A 62 16.27 3.39 20.85
C HIS A 62 16.82 1.99 21.17
N ILE A 63 16.82 1.58 22.44
CA ILE A 63 17.27 0.24 22.85
C ILE A 63 16.39 -0.84 22.20
N LEU A 64 15.07 -0.70 22.32
CA LEU A 64 14.13 -1.69 21.77
C LEU A 64 14.23 -1.78 20.24
N ALA A 65 14.38 -0.63 19.56
CA ALA A 65 14.62 -0.61 18.12
C ALA A 65 15.93 -1.32 17.76
N ALA A 66 17.01 -1.10 18.50
CA ALA A 66 18.29 -1.78 18.25
C ALA A 66 18.17 -3.31 18.40
N ILE A 67 17.47 -3.78 19.44
CA ILE A 67 17.20 -5.20 19.66
C ILE A 67 16.40 -5.79 18.50
N LEU A 68 15.26 -5.18 18.15
CA LEU A 68 14.39 -5.68 17.08
C LEU A 68 15.09 -5.67 15.71
N ARG A 69 15.88 -4.61 15.43
CA ARG A 69 16.66 -4.50 14.19
C ARG A 69 17.75 -5.56 14.07
N SER A 70 18.35 -5.96 15.20
CA SER A 70 19.36 -7.01 15.23
C SER A 70 18.75 -8.35 14.79
N PHE A 71 17.52 -8.67 15.22
CA PHE A 71 16.80 -9.86 14.73
C PHE A 71 16.52 -9.80 13.23
N CYS A 72 16.13 -8.64 12.69
CA CYS A 72 15.92 -8.48 11.25
C CYS A 72 17.22 -8.64 10.42
N ALA A 73 18.38 -8.32 10.99
CA ALA A 73 19.66 -8.42 10.28
C ALA A 73 20.16 -9.86 10.11
N VAL A 74 19.76 -10.77 11.00
CA VAL A 74 20.21 -12.17 11.00
C VAL A 74 19.46 -13.04 9.98
N ALA A 75 18.25 -12.66 9.59
CA ALA A 75 17.49 -13.35 8.56
C ALA A 75 17.42 -12.48 7.29
N PRO A 76 17.94 -12.91 6.12
CA PRO A 76 17.84 -12.14 4.89
C PRO A 76 16.38 -12.05 4.45
N VAL A 77 15.67 -11.02 4.91
CA VAL A 77 14.21 -10.81 4.76
C VAL A 77 13.76 -11.02 3.32
N TYR A 78 14.44 -10.39 2.36
CA TYR A 78 14.15 -10.59 0.95
C TYR A 78 14.30 -12.05 0.49
N ALA A 79 15.37 -12.75 0.91
CA ALA A 79 15.58 -14.14 0.52
C ALA A 79 14.52 -15.07 1.15
N TYR A 80 14.16 -14.83 2.41
CA TYR A 80 13.07 -15.55 3.09
C TYR A 80 11.73 -15.34 2.37
N HIS A 81 11.35 -14.09 2.09
CA HIS A 81 10.08 -13.79 1.42
C HIS A 81 10.05 -14.28 -0.03
N LYS A 82 11.16 -14.15 -0.77
CA LYS A 82 11.29 -14.74 -2.11
C LYS A 82 11.14 -16.25 -2.07
N ALA A 83 11.78 -16.94 -1.12
CA ALA A 83 11.69 -18.40 -1.00
C ALA A 83 10.30 -18.87 -0.58
N LYS A 84 9.63 -18.11 0.31
CA LYS A 84 8.32 -18.49 0.88
C LYS A 84 7.14 -18.24 -0.06
N TYR A 85 7.11 -17.09 -0.73
CA TYR A 85 5.96 -16.66 -1.52
C TYR A 85 6.23 -16.70 -3.03
N GLY A 86 7.50 -16.62 -3.45
CA GLY A 86 7.89 -16.46 -4.84
C GLY A 86 7.40 -15.14 -5.43
N PHE A 87 7.75 -14.89 -6.69
CA PHE A 87 7.08 -14.00 -7.63
C PHE A 87 7.41 -14.55 -9.03
N PRO A 88 6.76 -14.12 -10.12
CA PRO A 88 7.05 -14.67 -11.44
C PRO A 88 8.56 -14.63 -11.73
N GLU A 89 9.17 -15.78 -12.05
CA GLU A 89 10.62 -15.86 -12.29
C GLU A 89 11.07 -14.96 -13.45
N SER A 90 10.13 -14.62 -14.33
CA SER A 90 10.31 -13.69 -15.44
C SER A 90 10.54 -12.24 -15.00
N THR A 91 10.15 -11.88 -13.77
CA THR A 91 10.35 -10.54 -13.24
C THR A 91 11.82 -10.30 -12.93
N ARG A 92 12.39 -9.25 -13.54
CA ARG A 92 13.77 -8.86 -13.30
C ARG A 92 13.85 -7.94 -12.10
N VAL A 93 14.71 -8.28 -11.14
CA VAL A 93 14.91 -7.47 -9.93
C VAL A 93 16.31 -6.90 -9.93
N GLN A 94 16.41 -5.57 -9.83
CA GLN A 94 17.66 -4.85 -9.65
C GLN A 94 17.71 -4.28 -8.23
N LYS A 95 18.71 -4.68 -7.44
CA LYS A 95 19.01 -4.03 -6.17
C LYS A 95 19.84 -2.79 -6.45
N THR A 96 19.41 -1.64 -5.93
CA THR A 96 20.06 -0.36 -6.18
C THR A 96 19.96 0.56 -4.96
N SER A 97 20.52 1.75 -5.09
CA SER A 97 20.24 2.86 -4.20
C SER A 97 20.33 4.18 -4.95
N PHE A 98 19.55 5.18 -4.55
CA PHE A 98 19.59 6.52 -5.13
C PHE A 98 19.84 7.59 -4.07
N PRO A 99 20.37 8.77 -4.45
CA PRO A 99 20.70 9.83 -3.50
C PRO A 99 19.48 10.32 -2.72
N SER A 100 19.66 10.53 -1.43
CA SER A 100 18.73 11.32 -0.61
C SER A 100 19.11 12.80 -0.66
N ARG A 101 18.19 13.68 -0.24
CA ARG A 101 18.50 15.10 -0.01
C ARG A 101 19.58 15.31 1.06
N ASP A 102 19.71 14.38 2.00
CA ASP A 102 20.74 14.44 3.02
C ASP A 102 22.08 14.01 2.42
N LYS A 103 23.08 14.91 2.54
CA LYS A 103 24.43 14.66 2.02
C LYS A 103 24.96 13.33 2.57
N ASN A 104 25.64 12.57 1.71
CA ASN A 104 26.27 11.27 2.04
C ASN A 104 25.30 10.15 2.41
N ARG A 105 24.03 10.24 2.03
CA ARG A 105 23.05 9.19 2.30
C ARG A 105 22.34 8.77 1.01
N ASN A 106 22.27 7.46 0.80
CA ASN A 106 21.48 6.85 -0.28
C ASN A 106 20.27 6.10 0.31
N ILE A 107 19.17 6.10 -0.43
CA ILE A 107 17.96 5.31 -0.18
C ILE A 107 18.13 4.00 -0.93
N LYS A 108 18.11 2.87 -0.21
CA LYS A 108 18.15 1.54 -0.83
C LYS A 108 16.81 1.26 -1.50
N ALA A 109 16.82 0.58 -2.63
CA ALA A 109 15.60 0.17 -3.31
C ALA A 109 15.78 -1.12 -4.11
N TYR A 110 14.67 -1.83 -4.30
CA TYR A 110 14.57 -2.92 -5.28
C TYR A 110 13.66 -2.48 -6.42
N ILE A 111 14.21 -2.47 -7.64
CA ILE A 111 13.46 -2.14 -8.85
C ILE A 111 13.04 -3.44 -9.52
N PHE A 112 11.74 -3.68 -9.55
CA PHE A 112 11.10 -4.80 -10.25
C PHE A 112 10.70 -4.33 -11.65
N ARG A 113 11.15 -5.07 -12.66
CA ARG A 113 10.77 -4.85 -14.06
C ARG A 113 10.07 -6.12 -14.59
N PRO A 114 8.94 -5.98 -15.29
CA PRO A 114 8.24 -7.11 -15.91
C PRO A 114 9.13 -7.77 -16.95
N SER A 115 8.80 -9.01 -17.32
CA SER A 115 9.46 -9.75 -18.41
C SER A 115 9.62 -8.90 -19.67
N LYS A 116 10.74 -9.05 -20.38
CA LYS A 116 10.91 -8.39 -21.69
C LYS A 116 9.86 -8.89 -22.69
N ASN A 117 9.36 -10.11 -22.52
CA ASN A 117 8.34 -10.69 -23.38
C ASN A 117 6.91 -10.42 -22.88
N ASN A 118 6.73 -9.68 -21.78
CA ASN A 118 5.42 -9.29 -21.29
C ASN A 118 4.75 -8.37 -22.33
N ALA A 119 3.66 -8.84 -22.94
CA ALA A 119 2.97 -8.13 -24.03
C ALA A 119 2.48 -6.74 -23.59
N LEU A 120 2.02 -6.64 -22.34
CA LEU A 120 1.49 -5.42 -21.77
C LEU A 120 2.62 -4.40 -21.46
N TYR A 121 3.79 -4.87 -21.02
CA TYR A 121 4.99 -4.04 -20.91
C TYR A 121 5.44 -3.49 -22.27
N GLN A 122 5.48 -4.33 -23.31
CA GLN A 122 5.85 -3.91 -24.67
C GLN A 122 4.85 -2.89 -25.24
N ALA A 123 3.55 -3.12 -25.03
CA ALA A 123 2.52 -2.16 -25.43
C ALA A 123 2.71 -0.80 -24.74
N ARG A 124 3.05 -0.77 -23.45
CA ARG A 124 3.31 0.49 -22.73
C ARG A 124 4.59 1.18 -23.16
N LEU A 125 5.68 0.45 -23.39
CA LEU A 125 6.90 1.04 -23.95
C LEU A 125 6.60 1.72 -25.29
N LYS A 126 5.83 1.07 -26.17
CA LYS A 126 5.42 1.66 -27.44
C LYS A 126 4.56 2.91 -27.24
N ALA A 127 3.56 2.85 -26.37
CA ALA A 127 2.66 3.97 -26.09
C ALA A 127 3.35 5.16 -25.40
N GLY A 128 4.35 4.88 -24.55
CA GLY A 128 5.13 5.88 -23.81
C GLY A 128 6.39 6.35 -24.53
N ASN A 129 6.56 6.02 -25.82
CA ASN A 129 7.73 6.36 -26.61
C ASN A 129 9.06 5.95 -25.94
N GLY A 130 9.11 4.72 -25.43
CA GLY A 130 10.23 4.14 -24.69
C GLY A 130 10.22 4.41 -23.18
N LYS A 131 9.32 5.26 -22.68
CA LYS A 131 9.16 5.53 -21.24
C LYS A 131 8.08 4.65 -20.61
N ILE A 132 8.32 4.21 -19.39
CA ILE A 132 7.42 3.31 -18.68
C ILE A 132 6.85 3.94 -17.40
N PRO A 133 5.55 3.75 -17.09
CA PRO A 133 5.01 4.20 -15.81
C PRO A 133 5.68 3.53 -14.61
N VAL A 134 5.60 4.21 -13.46
CA VAL A 134 6.27 3.78 -12.23
C VAL A 134 5.29 3.73 -11.07
N HIS A 135 5.34 2.65 -10.31
CA HIS A 135 4.79 2.56 -8.96
C HIS A 135 5.91 2.57 -7.93
N ILE A 136 5.79 3.40 -6.90
CA ILE A 136 6.74 3.40 -5.78
C ILE A 136 6.03 2.81 -4.56
N ASN A 137 6.53 1.64 -4.11
CA ASN A 137 6.02 0.92 -2.96
C ASN A 137 6.81 1.27 -1.68
N MET A 138 6.07 1.43 -0.59
CA MET A 138 6.60 1.61 0.75
C MET A 138 6.18 0.45 1.63
N HIS A 139 7.17 -0.30 2.12
CA HIS A 139 6.94 -1.48 2.95
C HIS A 139 6.35 -1.17 4.34
N GLY A 140 5.59 -2.12 4.88
CA GLY A 140 5.06 -2.04 6.24
C GLY A 140 6.12 -2.34 7.29
N SER A 141 6.51 -1.33 8.07
CA SER A 141 7.65 -1.43 9.01
C SER A 141 7.34 -1.06 10.47
N GLY A 142 6.09 -0.69 10.77
CA GLY A 142 5.77 0.00 12.03
C GLY A 142 6.60 1.28 12.21
N PHE A 143 7.08 1.89 11.12
CA PHE A 143 8.04 3.01 11.09
C PHE A 143 9.43 2.71 11.67
N VAL A 144 9.71 1.48 12.10
CA VAL A 144 10.92 1.16 12.89
C VAL A 144 11.78 0.07 12.25
N LEU A 145 11.14 -0.92 11.61
CA LEU A 145 11.79 -2.15 11.18
C LEU A 145 12.40 -2.02 9.76
N PRO A 146 13.68 -2.39 9.56
CA PRO A 146 14.37 -2.30 8.28
C PRO A 146 14.09 -3.56 7.44
N VAL A 147 12.89 -3.66 6.91
CA VAL A 147 12.37 -4.89 6.27
C VAL A 147 12.18 -4.76 4.76
N LEU A 148 13.08 -4.03 4.08
CA LEU A 148 13.06 -3.92 2.62
C LEU A 148 13.00 -5.31 1.96
N GLY A 149 12.05 -5.50 1.04
CA GLY A 149 11.83 -6.76 0.35
C GLY A 149 10.79 -7.69 0.97
N THR A 150 10.14 -7.35 2.09
CA THR A 150 8.97 -8.12 2.58
C THR A 150 7.84 -8.18 1.55
N ASP A 151 7.76 -7.17 0.70
CA ASP A 151 6.72 -7.02 -0.31
C ASP A 151 7.17 -7.51 -1.69
N CYS A 152 8.27 -8.29 -1.78
CA CYS A 152 8.81 -8.71 -3.08
C CYS A 152 7.84 -9.55 -3.91
N ASP A 153 7.03 -10.41 -3.27
CA ASP A 153 5.96 -11.16 -3.94
C ASP A 153 4.94 -10.23 -4.59
N PHE A 154 4.48 -9.24 -3.82
CA PHE A 154 3.54 -8.24 -4.29
C PHE A 154 4.13 -7.36 -5.40
N CYS A 155 5.31 -6.79 -5.18
CA CYS A 155 5.95 -5.88 -6.13
C CYS A 155 6.26 -6.57 -7.46
N GLY A 156 6.73 -7.82 -7.41
CA GLY A 156 7.02 -8.58 -8.62
C GLY A 156 5.76 -8.93 -9.41
N ARG A 157 4.69 -9.35 -8.73
CA ARG A 157 3.39 -9.59 -9.38
C ARG A 157 2.80 -8.31 -9.96
N LEU A 158 2.79 -7.22 -9.19
CA LEU A 158 2.32 -5.92 -9.66
C LEU A 158 3.05 -5.48 -10.94
N ALA A 159 4.38 -5.64 -10.98
CA ALA A 159 5.18 -5.30 -12.16
C ALA A 159 4.73 -6.09 -13.40
N GLU A 160 4.51 -7.40 -13.28
CA GLU A 160 4.07 -8.25 -14.40
C GLU A 160 2.61 -8.01 -14.79
N GLU A 161 1.70 -7.98 -13.81
CA GLU A 161 0.25 -7.83 -14.02
C GLU A 161 -0.11 -6.48 -14.65
N LEU A 162 0.67 -5.45 -14.31
CA LEU A 162 0.47 -4.13 -14.85
C LEU A 162 1.50 -3.78 -15.93
N GLY A 163 2.50 -4.62 -16.24
CA GLY A 163 3.53 -4.27 -17.21
C GLY A 163 4.19 -2.90 -16.95
N ILE A 164 4.47 -2.58 -15.68
CA ILE A 164 5.09 -1.30 -15.25
C ILE A 164 6.32 -1.55 -14.38
N VAL A 165 7.11 -0.50 -14.13
CA VAL A 165 8.21 -0.57 -13.16
C VAL A 165 7.68 -0.37 -11.75
N VAL A 166 8.16 -1.19 -10.81
CA VAL A 166 7.87 -1.03 -9.37
C VAL A 166 9.16 -0.78 -8.61
N ILE A 167 9.23 0.31 -7.84
CA ILE A 167 10.35 0.65 -6.97
C ILE A 167 9.92 0.41 -5.52
N ASP A 168 10.42 -0.66 -4.89
CA ASP A 168 10.27 -0.90 -3.45
C ASP A 168 11.36 -0.11 -2.70
N SER A 169 10.98 0.96 -2.00
CA SER A 169 11.90 1.98 -1.48
C SER A 169 12.08 1.92 0.04
N ASP A 170 13.34 1.89 0.51
CA ASP A 170 13.68 1.81 1.94
C ASP A 170 13.81 3.17 2.62
N TYR A 171 12.67 3.74 2.99
CA TYR A 171 12.59 5.00 3.71
C TYR A 171 13.22 4.93 5.13
N ARG A 172 13.60 6.07 5.69
CA ARG A 172 14.20 6.20 7.04
C ARG A 172 13.24 5.76 8.14
N LYS A 173 13.80 5.17 9.19
CA LYS A 173 13.04 4.54 10.29
C LYS A 173 13.30 5.23 11.64
N GLY A 174 12.24 5.51 12.38
CA GLY A 174 12.29 5.96 13.77
C GLY A 174 12.79 4.84 14.70
N PRO A 175 13.22 5.16 15.94
CA PRO A 175 13.33 6.49 16.53
C PRO A 175 14.58 7.29 16.09
N VAL A 176 15.51 6.67 15.36
CA VAL A 176 16.73 7.34 14.86
C VAL A 176 16.36 8.49 13.91
N TYR A 177 15.42 8.25 13.01
CA TYR A 177 14.91 9.23 12.07
C TYR A 177 13.40 9.38 12.24
N PRO A 178 12.93 10.24 13.17
CA PRO A 178 11.51 10.46 13.39
C PRO A 178 10.86 11.20 12.21
N PHE A 179 9.53 11.36 12.27
CA PHE A 179 8.79 12.26 11.38
C PHE A 179 9.48 13.64 11.29
N PRO A 180 9.68 14.22 10.09
CA PRO A 180 9.16 13.78 8.78
C PRO A 180 10.16 12.99 7.91
N ALA A 181 11.19 12.35 8.47
CA ALA A 181 12.28 11.75 7.68
C ALA A 181 11.82 10.68 6.67
N ALA A 182 10.86 9.84 7.03
CA ALA A 182 10.29 8.83 6.13
C ALA A 182 9.60 9.45 4.91
N LEU A 183 8.85 10.53 5.13
CA LEU A 183 8.15 11.29 4.09
C LEU A 183 9.13 11.92 3.10
N GLN A 184 10.19 12.54 3.63
CA GLN A 184 11.25 13.15 2.83
C GLN A 184 11.95 12.14 1.91
N ASP A 185 12.08 10.89 2.35
CA ASP A 185 12.67 9.83 1.52
C ASP A 185 11.75 9.39 0.38
N VAL A 186 10.43 9.41 0.58
CA VAL A 186 9.49 9.12 -0.50
C VAL A 186 9.48 10.25 -1.53
N GLU A 187 9.55 11.51 -1.08
CA GLU A 187 9.76 12.64 -1.99
C GLU A 187 11.09 12.53 -2.77
N ASP A 188 12.16 12.08 -2.13
CA ASP A 188 13.44 11.80 -2.79
C ASP A 188 13.30 10.67 -3.83
N ALA A 189 12.54 9.61 -3.52
CA ALA A 189 12.26 8.51 -4.44
C ALA A 189 11.43 8.94 -5.64
N VAL A 190 10.45 9.83 -5.45
CA VAL A 190 9.68 10.42 -6.57
C VAL A 190 10.58 11.29 -7.43
N ARG A 191 11.44 12.12 -6.84
CA ARG A 191 12.42 12.92 -7.61
C ARG A 191 13.39 12.06 -8.39
N TYR A 192 13.87 10.96 -7.80
CA TYR A 192 14.66 9.96 -8.51
C TYR A 192 13.87 9.43 -9.71
N ALA A 193 12.64 8.99 -9.52
CA ALA A 193 11.82 8.45 -10.60
C ALA A 193 11.54 9.47 -11.72
N GLN A 194 11.39 10.76 -11.38
CA GLN A 194 11.20 11.84 -12.34
C GLN A 194 12.46 12.17 -13.16
N ALA A 195 13.65 11.91 -12.59
CA ALA A 195 14.93 12.17 -13.25
C ALA A 195 15.40 11.02 -14.14
N GLU A 196 14.87 9.81 -13.94
CA GLU A 196 15.25 8.62 -14.72
C GLU A 196 14.64 8.67 -16.14
N PRO A 197 15.48 8.63 -17.20
CA PRO A 197 15.02 8.83 -18.58
C PRO A 197 14.13 7.69 -19.09
N GLU A 198 14.26 6.48 -18.53
CA GLU A 198 13.43 5.32 -18.87
C GLU A 198 12.03 5.40 -18.25
N PHE A 199 11.79 6.29 -17.28
CA PHE A 199 10.52 6.38 -16.56
C PHE A 199 9.63 7.50 -17.10
N ASP A 200 8.32 7.23 -17.12
CA ASP A 200 7.30 8.22 -17.43
C ASP A 200 7.01 9.04 -16.17
N ALA A 201 7.67 10.19 -16.05
CA ALA A 201 7.51 11.14 -14.95
C ALA A 201 6.08 11.69 -14.80
N THR A 202 5.21 11.51 -15.80
CA THR A 202 3.81 11.94 -15.76
C THR A 202 2.86 10.87 -15.23
N LYS A 203 3.34 9.63 -15.04
CA LYS A 203 2.56 8.47 -14.59
C LYS A 203 3.25 7.78 -13.42
N ILE A 204 3.34 8.51 -12.31
CA ILE A 204 3.87 8.01 -11.03
C ILE A 204 2.72 7.75 -10.07
N SER A 205 2.66 6.53 -9.53
CA SER A 205 1.74 6.14 -8.45
C SER A 205 2.51 5.78 -7.19
N LEU A 206 1.89 5.96 -6.03
CA LEU A 206 2.46 5.59 -4.73
C LEU A 206 1.62 4.50 -4.07
N GLY A 207 2.23 3.69 -3.22
CA GLY A 207 1.46 2.74 -2.43
C GLY A 207 2.26 2.08 -1.34
N GLY A 208 1.58 1.26 -0.54
CA GLY A 208 2.26 0.55 0.53
C GLY A 208 1.34 -0.06 1.57
N PHE A 209 1.96 -0.64 2.58
CA PHE A 209 1.30 -1.47 3.59
C PHE A 209 1.50 -0.86 4.97
N SER A 210 0.48 -0.85 5.82
CA SER A 210 0.59 -0.39 7.22
C SER A 210 1.24 1.00 7.34
N ALA A 211 2.35 1.11 8.07
CA ALA A 211 3.17 2.31 8.17
C ALA A 211 3.62 2.84 6.80
N GLY A 212 3.97 1.97 5.85
CA GLY A 212 4.31 2.38 4.49
C GLY A 212 3.12 2.96 3.73
N GLY A 213 1.91 2.45 3.97
CA GLY A 213 0.66 3.03 3.44
C GLY A 213 0.37 4.42 4.00
N ASN A 214 0.64 4.65 5.30
CA ASN A 214 0.59 5.99 5.89
C ASN A 214 1.57 6.96 5.20
N VAL A 215 2.83 6.54 5.02
CA VAL A 215 3.85 7.37 4.36
C VAL A 215 3.45 7.63 2.89
N ALA A 216 2.87 6.65 2.20
CA ALA A 216 2.38 6.79 0.82
C ALA A 216 1.28 7.85 0.67
N LEU A 217 0.24 7.77 1.51
CA LEU A 217 -0.87 8.74 1.54
C LEU A 217 -0.37 10.15 1.88
N SER A 218 0.53 10.24 2.86
CA SER A 218 1.08 11.53 3.30
C SER A 218 1.99 12.15 2.24
N ALA A 219 2.82 11.33 1.58
CA ALA A 219 3.72 11.76 0.51
C ALA A 219 2.96 12.23 -0.71
N SER A 220 1.91 11.53 -1.12
CA SER A 220 1.09 11.95 -2.28
C SER A 220 0.46 13.32 -2.04
N CYS A 221 -0.12 13.55 -0.86
CA CYS A 221 -0.66 14.84 -0.47
C CYS A 221 0.43 15.93 -0.39
N THR A 222 1.61 15.59 0.14
CA THR A 222 2.73 16.54 0.28
C THR A 222 3.29 16.99 -1.06
N LEU A 223 3.45 16.07 -2.00
CA LEU A 223 3.92 16.36 -3.35
C LEU A 223 2.91 17.21 -4.12
N ASN A 224 1.61 16.92 -4.00
CA ASN A 224 0.55 17.72 -4.61
C ASN A 224 0.46 19.12 -3.99
N HIS A 225 0.65 19.23 -2.67
CA HIS A 225 0.71 20.52 -1.99
C HIS A 225 1.87 21.37 -2.49
N ALA A 226 3.08 20.79 -2.56
CA ALA A 226 4.26 21.47 -3.08
C ALA A 226 4.11 21.90 -4.55
N ALA A 227 3.54 21.02 -5.39
CA ALA A 227 3.29 21.32 -6.79
C ALA A 227 2.32 22.49 -6.97
N ARG A 228 1.27 22.57 -6.14
CA ARG A 228 0.32 23.70 -6.14
C ARG A 228 0.96 25.00 -5.69
N ALA A 229 1.75 24.97 -4.63
CA ALA A 229 2.45 26.14 -4.11
C ALA A 229 3.48 26.69 -5.12
N ALA A 230 4.03 25.86 -5.99
CA ALA A 230 4.96 26.26 -7.03
C ALA A 230 4.29 26.86 -8.29
N ARG A 231 2.95 26.90 -8.37
CA ARG A 231 2.25 27.41 -9.56
C ARG A 231 2.22 28.95 -9.59
N PRO A 232 2.29 29.56 -10.79
CA PRO A 232 2.04 30.99 -10.94
C PRO A 232 0.61 31.34 -10.48
N PRO A 233 0.40 32.48 -9.81
CA PRO A 233 -0.94 32.92 -9.38
C PRO A 233 -1.96 33.06 -10.52
N SER A 234 -1.51 33.22 -11.76
CA SER A 234 -2.33 33.50 -12.95
C SER A 234 -2.75 32.27 -13.75
N SER A 235 -2.52 31.06 -13.25
CA SER A 235 -2.87 29.85 -14.00
C SER A 235 -4.28 29.37 -13.64
N ASP A 236 -5.25 29.65 -14.51
CA ASP A 236 -6.67 29.28 -14.35
C ASP A 236 -6.93 27.76 -14.48
N GLU A 237 -5.99 27.01 -15.05
CA GLU A 237 -6.08 25.56 -15.16
C GLU A 237 -6.09 24.91 -13.76
N PRO A 238 -6.84 23.83 -13.50
CA PRO A 238 -6.72 23.08 -12.25
C PRO A 238 -5.33 22.44 -12.13
N ALA A 239 -4.80 22.36 -10.89
CA ALA A 239 -3.44 21.86 -10.68
C ALA A 239 -3.40 20.35 -10.96
N LYS A 240 -2.69 19.96 -12.02
CA LYS A 240 -2.48 18.54 -12.31
C LYS A 240 -1.73 17.89 -11.16
N SER A 241 -2.30 16.80 -10.65
CA SER A 241 -1.68 15.98 -9.60
C SER A 241 -0.35 15.41 -10.09
N VAL A 242 0.69 15.48 -9.25
CA VAL A 242 2.00 14.86 -9.52
C VAL A 242 1.91 13.35 -9.40
N ILE A 243 1.10 12.89 -8.46
CA ILE A 243 0.84 11.47 -8.22
C ILE A 243 -0.51 11.11 -8.83
N THR A 244 -0.55 10.13 -9.73
CA THR A 244 -1.78 9.79 -10.44
C THR A 244 -2.71 8.89 -9.64
N ALA A 245 -2.14 8.02 -8.80
CA ALA A 245 -2.90 7.13 -7.91
C ALA A 245 -2.13 6.87 -6.61
N VAL A 246 -2.88 6.65 -5.53
CA VAL A 246 -2.37 6.08 -4.29
C VAL A 246 -3.21 4.88 -3.87
N ALA A 247 -2.55 3.74 -3.64
CA ALA A 247 -3.22 2.51 -3.21
C ALA A 247 -2.53 1.93 -1.97
N THR A 248 -3.30 1.53 -0.96
CA THR A 248 -2.75 1.10 0.34
C THR A 248 -3.49 -0.06 0.96
N LEU A 249 -2.76 -0.89 1.70
CA LEU A 249 -3.33 -1.93 2.56
C LEU A 249 -3.13 -1.55 4.04
N TYR A 250 -4.24 -1.51 4.78
CA TYR A 250 -4.35 -1.23 6.21
C TYR A 250 -3.48 -0.06 6.71
N PRO A 251 -3.55 1.12 6.05
CA PRO A 251 -2.73 2.27 6.41
C PRO A 251 -3.08 2.82 7.80
N ALA A 252 -2.08 3.37 8.49
CA ALA A 252 -2.32 4.16 9.69
C ALA A 252 -2.79 5.59 9.31
N CYS A 253 -4.07 5.80 9.01
CA CYS A 253 -4.57 7.09 8.51
C CYS A 253 -4.65 8.21 9.56
N ASP A 254 -4.85 7.83 10.83
CA ASP A 254 -5.02 8.76 11.95
C ASP A 254 -4.11 8.36 13.10
N LEU A 255 -3.01 9.10 13.30
CA LEU A 255 -2.12 8.89 14.44
C LEU A 255 -2.62 9.61 15.70
N THR A 256 -3.59 10.53 15.58
CA THR A 256 -4.19 11.25 16.73
C THR A 256 -5.09 10.37 17.58
N VAL A 257 -5.58 9.26 17.01
CA VAL A 257 -6.34 8.26 17.72
C VAL A 257 -5.40 7.12 18.10
N PRO A 258 -4.98 7.01 19.37
CA PRO A 258 -3.97 6.03 19.77
C PRO A 258 -4.55 4.60 19.80
N PRO A 259 -4.17 3.73 18.85
CA PRO A 259 -4.77 2.39 18.73
C PRO A 259 -4.45 1.49 19.93
N TRP A 260 -3.39 1.80 20.70
CA TRP A 260 -3.08 1.10 21.94
C TRP A 260 -4.03 1.38 23.10
N MET A 261 -4.96 2.34 22.99
CA MET A 261 -5.98 2.56 24.01
C MET A 261 -7.21 1.66 23.82
N ARG A 262 -7.44 1.17 22.60
CA ARG A 262 -8.52 0.25 22.28
C ARG A 262 -8.25 -1.14 22.86
N GLN A 263 -9.33 -1.80 23.31
CA GLN A 263 -9.24 -3.19 23.74
C GLN A 263 -8.83 -4.08 22.56
N PRO A 264 -7.95 -5.06 22.78
CA PRO A 264 -7.68 -6.10 21.78
C PRO A 264 -8.97 -6.90 21.53
N LEU A 265 -9.25 -7.20 20.26
CA LEU A 265 -10.30 -8.16 19.92
C LEU A 265 -9.82 -9.59 20.26
N PRO A 266 -10.65 -10.44 20.88
CA PRO A 266 -10.30 -11.85 21.08
C PRO A 266 -10.13 -12.57 19.74
N HIS A 267 -9.37 -13.68 19.73
CA HIS A 267 -9.05 -14.40 18.50
C HIS A 267 -10.29 -14.94 17.77
N SER A 268 -11.38 -15.22 18.50
CA SER A 268 -12.66 -15.63 17.92
C SER A 268 -13.32 -14.56 17.03
N GLU A 269 -12.90 -13.30 17.13
CA GLU A 269 -13.49 -12.16 16.41
C GLU A 269 -12.81 -11.87 15.07
N TYR A 270 -11.77 -12.61 14.69
CA TYR A 270 -11.11 -12.44 13.40
C TYR A 270 -10.57 -13.76 12.85
N ASP A 271 -10.56 -13.89 11.52
CA ASP A 271 -10.25 -15.15 10.84
C ASP A 271 -8.79 -15.22 10.37
N CYS A 272 -8.15 -14.06 10.14
CA CYS A 272 -6.76 -13.98 9.71
C CYS A 272 -6.12 -12.65 10.12
N GLY A 273 -4.78 -12.60 10.21
CA GLY A 273 -4.01 -11.40 10.58
C GLY A 273 -3.40 -11.46 11.98
N ILE A 274 -2.59 -10.44 12.29
CA ILE A 274 -1.79 -10.34 13.51
C ILE A 274 -2.37 -9.28 14.42
N MET A 275 -2.70 -9.67 15.64
CA MET A 275 -3.04 -8.71 16.68
C MET A 275 -1.79 -8.07 17.27
N LEU A 276 -1.60 -6.77 17.02
CA LEU A 276 -0.48 -6.03 17.59
C LEU A 276 -0.75 -5.65 19.07
N PRO A 277 0.16 -6.01 20.00
CA PRO A 277 -0.02 -5.69 21.41
C PRO A 277 0.06 -4.18 21.67
N ARG A 278 -0.61 -3.71 22.73
CA ARG A 278 -0.71 -2.27 23.08
C ARG A 278 0.66 -1.59 23.16
N TRP A 279 1.65 -2.28 23.76
CA TRP A 279 3.00 -1.73 23.90
C TRP A 279 3.69 -1.53 22.53
N ALA A 280 3.48 -2.45 21.57
CA ALA A 280 4.10 -2.38 20.25
C ALA A 280 3.51 -1.23 19.43
N MET A 281 2.18 -1.07 19.43
CA MET A 281 1.53 0.07 18.79
C MET A 281 2.03 1.41 19.35
N ARG A 282 2.13 1.51 20.68
CA ARG A 282 2.67 2.71 21.34
C ARG A 282 4.13 2.96 20.97
N PHE A 283 4.94 1.90 20.90
CA PHE A 283 6.34 1.96 20.51
C PHE A 283 6.53 2.45 19.06
N PHE A 284 5.78 1.88 18.10
CA PHE A 284 5.85 2.28 16.69
C PHE A 284 5.45 3.74 16.49
N HIS A 285 4.29 4.14 17.03
CA HIS A 285 3.83 5.52 16.93
C HIS A 285 4.77 6.50 17.63
N GLY A 286 5.25 6.20 18.84
CA GLY A 286 6.14 7.08 19.58
C GLY A 286 7.59 7.12 19.05
N SER A 287 8.00 6.11 18.28
CA SER A 287 9.26 6.12 17.54
C SER A 287 9.20 7.03 16.31
N TYR A 288 8.04 7.11 15.66
CA TYR A 288 7.82 7.98 14.51
C TYR A 288 7.50 9.42 14.92
N CYS A 289 6.48 9.62 15.75
CA CYS A 289 6.02 10.91 16.25
C CYS A 289 6.55 11.15 17.67
N GLN A 290 7.71 11.79 17.79
CA GLN A 290 8.35 12.03 19.11
C GLN A 290 7.75 13.22 19.86
N LYS A 291 7.21 14.22 19.15
CA LYS A 291 6.53 15.38 19.74
C LYS A 291 5.01 15.26 19.60
N ARG A 292 4.25 15.89 20.51
CA ARG A 292 2.77 15.78 20.53
C ARG A 292 2.15 16.39 19.27
N GLU A 293 2.70 17.50 18.81
CA GLU A 293 2.26 18.21 17.61
C GLU A 293 2.44 17.39 16.33
N HIS A 294 3.44 16.48 16.28
CA HIS A 294 3.65 15.64 15.11
C HIS A 294 2.43 14.77 14.79
N TYR A 295 1.67 14.34 15.81
CA TYR A 295 0.51 13.48 15.60
C TYR A 295 -0.62 14.20 14.86
N ALA A 296 -0.80 15.50 15.10
CA ALA A 296 -1.86 16.30 14.47
C ALA A 296 -1.42 16.94 13.15
N ASP A 297 -0.15 16.83 12.77
CA ASP A 297 0.34 17.25 11.46
C ASP A 297 -0.30 16.37 10.37
N TRP A 298 -0.90 16.99 9.36
CA TRP A 298 -1.57 16.27 8.28
C TRP A 298 -0.62 15.39 7.46
N ARG A 299 0.69 15.67 7.50
CA ARG A 299 1.73 14.86 6.86
C ARG A 299 2.11 13.62 7.68
N ALA A 300 1.64 13.52 8.92
CA ALA A 300 1.77 12.33 9.74
C ALA A 300 0.43 11.59 9.88
N SER A 301 -0.68 12.34 9.96
CA SER A 301 -2.05 11.84 9.99
C SER A 301 -2.80 12.30 8.73
N PRO A 302 -2.71 11.56 7.61
CA PRO A 302 -3.29 11.98 6.32
C PRO A 302 -4.81 12.17 6.37
N ILE A 303 -5.51 11.59 7.36
CA ILE A 303 -6.91 11.94 7.67
C ILE A 303 -7.13 13.43 7.94
N ARG A 304 -6.09 14.24 8.15
CA ARG A 304 -6.18 15.68 8.40
C ARG A 304 -5.75 16.52 7.20
N ALA A 305 -5.27 15.90 6.12
CA ALA A 305 -4.93 16.60 4.90
C ALA A 305 -6.21 17.12 4.23
N ASP A 306 -6.10 18.26 3.56
CA ASP A 306 -7.16 18.79 2.70
C ASP A 306 -7.48 17.79 1.58
N GLU A 307 -8.77 17.52 1.36
CA GLU A 307 -9.29 16.56 0.39
C GLU A 307 -8.73 16.78 -1.01
N SER A 308 -8.49 18.03 -1.39
CA SER A 308 -8.03 18.38 -2.72
C SER A 308 -6.56 17.97 -2.91
N LEU A 309 -5.80 17.70 -1.85
CA LEU A 309 -4.41 17.25 -1.97
C LEU A 309 -4.27 15.78 -2.35
N PHE A 310 -5.33 14.98 -2.20
CA PHE A 310 -5.27 13.56 -2.56
C PHE A 310 -5.18 13.37 -4.08
N PRO A 311 -4.47 12.32 -4.55
CA PRO A 311 -4.46 11.94 -5.96
C PRO A 311 -5.86 11.64 -6.50
N PRO A 312 -6.10 11.77 -7.82
CA PRO A 312 -7.40 11.48 -8.43
C PRO A 312 -7.96 10.09 -8.08
N HIS A 313 -7.09 9.10 -7.91
CA HIS A 313 -7.45 7.72 -7.57
C HIS A 313 -6.86 7.33 -6.21
N VAL A 314 -7.73 7.02 -5.24
CA VAL A 314 -7.37 6.60 -3.88
C VAL A 314 -8.00 5.24 -3.56
N PHE A 315 -7.17 4.27 -3.20
CA PHE A 315 -7.62 2.97 -2.75
C PHE A 315 -7.07 2.61 -1.37
N ILE A 316 -7.95 2.11 -0.52
CA ILE A 316 -7.63 1.62 0.81
C ILE A 316 -8.29 0.25 0.95
N ALA A 317 -7.54 -0.78 1.33
CA ALA A 317 -8.11 -2.04 1.80
C ALA A 317 -7.77 -2.22 3.27
N CYS A 318 -8.77 -2.41 4.14
CA CYS A 318 -8.53 -2.56 5.57
C CYS A 318 -9.49 -3.58 6.18
N GLY A 319 -8.97 -4.40 7.09
CA GLY A 319 -9.76 -5.41 7.76
C GLY A 319 -10.58 -4.82 8.92
N THR A 320 -11.83 -5.24 9.09
CA THR A 320 -12.71 -4.68 10.12
C THR A 320 -12.29 -5.01 11.55
N ALA A 321 -11.44 -6.03 11.74
CA ALA A 321 -10.84 -6.38 13.03
C ALA A 321 -9.49 -5.68 13.28
N ASP A 322 -8.99 -4.89 12.33
CA ASP A 322 -7.76 -4.11 12.50
C ASP A 322 -8.01 -2.86 13.35
N LYS A 323 -7.11 -2.58 14.30
CA LYS A 323 -7.15 -1.35 15.10
C LYS A 323 -6.96 -0.08 14.28
N LEU A 324 -6.47 -0.17 13.04
CA LEU A 324 -6.32 0.96 12.14
C LEU A 324 -7.57 1.22 11.28
N TYR A 325 -8.56 0.31 11.29
CA TYR A 325 -9.76 0.37 10.45
C TYR A 325 -10.53 1.69 10.59
N GLU A 326 -10.81 2.13 11.83
CA GLU A 326 -11.59 3.37 12.06
C GLU A 326 -10.95 4.60 11.40
N GLY A 327 -9.62 4.68 11.32
CA GLY A 327 -8.95 5.79 10.64
C GLY A 327 -9.07 5.71 9.12
N ALA A 328 -9.03 4.50 8.56
CA ALA A 328 -9.25 4.27 7.14
C ALA A 328 -10.70 4.58 6.72
N ASP A 329 -11.66 4.11 7.52
CA ASP A 329 -13.09 4.32 7.34
C ASP A 329 -13.44 5.82 7.35
N LYS A 330 -13.03 6.53 8.40
CA LYS A 330 -13.26 7.98 8.51
C LYS A 330 -12.57 8.80 7.43
N LEU A 331 -11.37 8.42 6.99
CA LEU A 331 -10.70 9.08 5.86
C LEU A 331 -11.52 8.88 4.58
N ASN A 332 -11.95 7.66 4.29
CA ASN A 332 -12.77 7.35 3.12
C ASN A 332 -14.09 8.13 3.13
N GLU A 333 -14.84 8.08 4.24
CA GLU A 333 -16.09 8.82 4.40
C GLU A 333 -15.92 10.31 4.17
N ARG A 334 -14.84 10.90 4.69
CA ARG A 334 -14.55 12.32 4.50
C ARG A 334 -14.26 12.67 3.04
N LEU A 335 -13.43 11.87 2.36
CA LEU A 335 -13.12 12.09 0.94
C LEU A 335 -14.36 11.92 0.06
N GLN A 336 -15.20 10.92 0.33
CA GLN A 336 -16.47 10.73 -0.37
C GLN A 336 -17.42 11.90 -0.14
N SER A 337 -17.55 12.36 1.10
CA SER A 337 -18.43 13.49 1.45
C SER A 337 -17.98 14.81 0.81
N ALA A 338 -16.68 14.96 0.57
CA ALA A 338 -16.12 16.11 -0.14
C ALA A 338 -16.18 15.99 -1.68
N GLY A 339 -16.79 14.92 -2.21
CA GLY A 339 -16.94 14.71 -3.65
C GLY A 339 -15.64 14.31 -4.35
N HIS A 340 -14.72 13.64 -3.65
CA HIS A 340 -13.48 13.14 -4.26
C HIS A 340 -13.78 12.20 -5.45
N PRO A 341 -13.11 12.36 -6.60
CA PRO A 341 -13.53 11.75 -7.86
C PRO A 341 -13.49 10.21 -7.87
N ASP A 342 -12.45 9.60 -7.30
CA ASP A 342 -12.33 8.15 -7.16
C ASP A 342 -11.64 7.80 -5.85
N VAL A 343 -12.44 7.47 -4.84
CA VAL A 343 -11.96 6.97 -3.53
C VAL A 343 -12.75 5.73 -3.14
N THR A 344 -12.01 4.66 -2.83
CA THR A 344 -12.60 3.37 -2.44
C THR A 344 -11.95 2.83 -1.17
N LEU A 345 -12.79 2.44 -0.21
CA LEU A 345 -12.41 1.57 0.90
C LEU A 345 -12.97 0.16 0.66
N LEU A 346 -12.09 -0.82 0.54
CA LEU A 346 -12.43 -2.24 0.61
C LEU A 346 -12.36 -2.69 2.08
N SER A 347 -13.52 -2.76 2.73
CA SER A 347 -13.66 -3.26 4.11
C SER A 347 -13.72 -4.77 4.14
N LEU A 348 -12.66 -5.42 4.60
CA LEU A 348 -12.54 -6.88 4.63
C LEU A 348 -13.00 -7.42 5.98
N GLN A 349 -14.12 -8.13 5.99
CA GLN A 349 -14.73 -8.57 7.24
C GLN A 349 -13.81 -9.53 8.00
N ARG A 350 -13.71 -9.33 9.32
CA ARG A 350 -12.98 -10.22 10.24
C ARG A 350 -11.51 -10.42 9.88
N MET A 351 -10.93 -9.52 9.08
CA MET A 351 -9.50 -9.48 8.82
C MET A 351 -8.81 -8.54 9.83
N ASN A 352 -7.69 -8.99 10.37
CA ASN A 352 -6.84 -8.22 11.27
C ASN A 352 -5.56 -7.76 10.55
N HIS A 353 -4.73 -6.98 11.23
CA HIS A 353 -3.57 -6.32 10.65
C HIS A 353 -2.62 -7.28 9.92
N GLY A 354 -2.21 -6.95 8.71
CA GLY A 354 -1.26 -7.77 7.95
C GLY A 354 -1.76 -9.16 7.55
N TRP A 355 -3.08 -9.36 7.42
CA TRP A 355 -3.67 -10.65 7.01
C TRP A 355 -3.03 -11.19 5.71
N ASP A 356 -2.76 -10.32 4.73
CA ASP A 356 -2.17 -10.66 3.44
C ASP A 356 -0.77 -11.26 3.56
N LYS A 357 -0.05 -10.96 4.66
CA LYS A 357 1.29 -11.48 4.93
C LYS A 357 1.27 -12.84 5.63
N VAL A 358 0.18 -13.20 6.30
CA VAL A 358 0.10 -14.44 7.11
C VAL A 358 -0.83 -15.50 6.55
N THR A 359 -1.50 -15.23 5.43
CA THR A 359 -2.33 -16.19 4.71
C THR A 359 -1.55 -16.93 3.59
N SER A 360 -2.14 -18.01 3.08
CA SER A 360 -1.66 -18.80 1.93
C SER A 360 -2.84 -19.45 1.21
N LEU A 361 -2.64 -19.97 -0.01
CA LEU A 361 -3.69 -20.63 -0.79
C LEU A 361 -4.47 -21.65 0.04
N GLY A 362 -5.81 -21.53 0.04
CA GLY A 362 -6.72 -22.39 0.79
C GLY A 362 -6.80 -22.12 2.30
N LYS A 363 -6.16 -21.06 2.82
CA LYS A 363 -6.28 -20.63 4.22
C LYS A 363 -7.16 -19.37 4.34
N PRO A 364 -7.76 -19.12 5.52
CA PRO A 364 -8.49 -17.89 5.78
C PRO A 364 -7.70 -16.63 5.40
N GLY A 365 -8.37 -15.62 4.85
CA GLY A 365 -7.74 -14.39 4.38
C GLY A 365 -7.16 -14.45 2.97
N TRP A 366 -7.12 -15.63 2.31
CA TRP A 366 -6.52 -15.75 0.98
C TRP A 366 -7.37 -15.07 -0.09
N GLU A 367 -8.68 -15.26 -0.08
CA GLU A 367 -9.58 -14.62 -1.04
C GLU A 367 -9.58 -13.10 -0.84
N GLU A 368 -9.59 -12.65 0.42
CA GLU A 368 -9.50 -11.25 0.82
C GLU A 368 -8.19 -10.61 0.35
N ARG A 369 -7.08 -11.35 0.41
CA ARG A 369 -5.79 -10.93 -0.16
C ARG A 369 -5.88 -10.73 -1.67
N ILE A 370 -6.47 -11.67 -2.40
CA ILE A 370 -6.64 -11.55 -3.86
C ILE A 370 -7.54 -10.36 -4.20
N GLN A 371 -8.66 -10.19 -3.50
CA GLN A 371 -9.56 -9.04 -3.68
C GLN A 371 -8.84 -7.70 -3.41
N ALA A 372 -8.07 -7.61 -2.32
CA ALA A 372 -7.31 -6.42 -1.98
C ALA A 372 -6.24 -6.08 -3.02
N TYR A 373 -5.50 -7.08 -3.50
CA TYR A 373 -4.48 -6.89 -4.53
C TYR A 373 -5.12 -6.47 -5.85
N LYS A 374 -6.25 -7.07 -6.25
CA LYS A 374 -7.00 -6.66 -7.44
C LYS A 374 -7.44 -5.20 -7.34
N GLY A 375 -8.04 -4.78 -6.22
CA GLY A 375 -8.45 -3.38 -6.02
C GLY A 375 -7.28 -2.40 -6.06
N PHE A 376 -6.13 -2.79 -5.50
CA PHE A 376 -4.89 -2.02 -5.60
C PHE A 376 -4.43 -1.87 -7.06
N TYR A 377 -4.38 -2.97 -7.80
CA TYR A 377 -3.91 -3.01 -9.19
C TYR A 377 -4.83 -2.21 -10.11
N ASP A 378 -6.14 -2.36 -9.96
CA ASP A 378 -7.13 -1.64 -10.75
C ASP A 378 -7.06 -0.13 -10.52
N THR A 379 -6.78 0.29 -9.28
CA THR A 379 -6.60 1.71 -8.95
C THR A 379 -5.35 2.29 -9.60
N ILE A 380 -4.25 1.53 -9.64
CA ILE A 380 -3.06 1.95 -10.39
C ILE A 380 -3.38 2.02 -11.88
N ARG A 381 -4.02 1.01 -12.48
CA ARG A 381 -4.43 1.01 -13.90
C ARG A 381 -5.21 2.27 -14.26
N ARG A 382 -6.19 2.67 -13.43
CA ARG A 382 -6.93 3.92 -13.63
C ARG A 382 -6.00 5.15 -13.59
N GLY A 383 -5.07 5.21 -12.63
CA GLY A 383 -4.03 6.24 -12.59
C GLY A 383 -3.04 6.24 -13.77
N LEU A 384 -2.93 5.13 -14.51
CA LEU A 384 -2.15 5.07 -15.75
C LEU A 384 -2.93 5.58 -16.97
N GLY A 385 -4.24 5.81 -16.83
CA GLY A 385 -5.17 6.18 -17.90
C GLY A 385 -5.69 4.97 -18.69
N ASP A 386 -5.58 3.75 -18.16
CA ASP A 386 -6.13 2.57 -18.80
C ASP A 386 -7.66 2.61 -18.72
N LYS A 387 -8.35 2.32 -19.83
CA LYS A 387 -9.81 2.18 -19.83
C LYS A 387 -10.18 0.98 -18.97
N THR A 388 -11.11 1.15 -18.04
CA THR A 388 -11.68 0.03 -17.28
C THR A 388 -12.31 -0.94 -18.28
N THR A 389 -11.77 -2.15 -18.36
CA THR A 389 -12.35 -3.28 -19.13
C THR A 389 -13.59 -3.82 -18.45
#